data_AF-A0A1R3H6H7-F1
#
_entry.id   AF-A0A1R3H6H7-F1
#
_cell.length_a   1.000
_cell.length_b   1.000
_cell.length_c   1.000
_cell.angle_alpha   90.00
_cell.angle_beta   90.00
_cell.angle_gamma   90.00
#
_symmetry.space_group_name_H-M   'P 1'
#
loop_
_entity.id
_entity.type
_entity.pdbx_description
1 polymer ?
#
loop_
_entity_poly.entity_id
_entity_poly.type
_entity_poly.pdbx_seq_one_letter_code
_entity_poly.pdbx_strand_id
1 'polypeptide(L)'
;MGSSSTQFQDIKADDLHDEFSYLIVRPERGGIWDLMKYSLMGNIESGAMFLESSDHGLVGGEAADHRWVILVSIIARKIIHLISKPMEFTGFVVDFFLNLIYQNGSLFGLLHNLLHGDVVIPKRGTKTFISTIGQLDERIELYQGNKVLEVLHNSASGEGIKRVEMDDRATMDLCMMASKLSYENPEVVRDVVMHFVDFYNCWDDYQKEKSTQVFLLCDKPKDANLILIAFRGTEPFDADDWSTDFDYSWYEIPGVGKMHMGFLEALGLGNREDTVTFHYHLQMNIYSEAAKMKSSNADFHPAGSTDSRNTDIPPDMVEMTAYYMVREKLRSLLNEHKNAKYIVTGHSLGGALAIMFPTVLVLHEEMKLMEKLFGVYTFGQPRIGDRQIGRFMETHLDRPVPKYFRVVYCNDLVPRLPYDDKTFLYKHFGVCLYYNSFYMEKRMEEEPNKNYFGITHLIPEHLNAVWELIRSLIMGYIYGPEYREGWFAMVARVLGLALPGIAAHCPTDYVNSVRLGKQSSI
;
A
#
# COMPACT_ATOMS: atom_id res chain seq x y z
N MET A 1 -41.34 21.49 35.39
CA MET A 1 -40.20 21.52 36.33
C MET A 1 -39.63 20.12 36.42
N GLY A 2 -38.35 19.95 36.11
CA GLY A 2 -37.68 18.66 36.06
C GLY A 2 -36.61 18.62 34.97
N SER A 3 -35.55 19.41 35.14
CA SER A 3 -34.33 19.36 34.33
C SER A 3 -33.50 18.13 34.76
N SER A 4 -33.28 17.17 33.87
CA SER A 4 -32.23 16.17 34.05
C SER A 4 -31.00 16.61 33.27
N SER A 5 -30.08 17.26 33.97
CA SER A 5 -28.72 17.51 33.52
C SER A 5 -27.98 16.17 33.42
N THR A 6 -27.70 15.72 32.20
CA THR A 6 -26.76 14.62 31.95
C THR A 6 -25.36 15.11 32.32
N GLN A 7 -24.82 14.62 33.44
CA GLN A 7 -23.41 14.79 33.79
C GLN A 7 -22.57 14.03 32.77
N PHE A 8 -21.81 14.75 31.94
CA PHE A 8 -20.66 14.17 31.27
C PHE A 8 -19.63 13.87 32.36
N GLN A 9 -19.38 12.58 32.62
CA GLN A 9 -18.20 12.15 33.34
C GLN A 9 -17.00 12.37 32.41
N ASP A 10 -16.00 13.10 32.90
CA ASP A 10 -14.67 13.15 32.29
C ASP A 10 -14.11 11.73 32.26
N ILE A 11 -14.10 11.10 31.08
CA ILE A 11 -13.45 9.80 30.85
C ILE A 11 -11.95 10.05 30.99
N LYS A 12 -11.33 9.44 32.00
CA LYS A 12 -9.87 9.48 32.15
C LYS A 12 -9.25 8.64 31.03
N ALA A 13 -8.10 9.06 30.50
CA ALA A 13 -7.38 8.29 29.47
C ALA A 13 -7.10 6.83 29.89
N ASP A 14 -6.96 6.58 31.20
CA ASP A 14 -6.77 5.25 31.76
C ASP A 14 -8.02 4.35 31.61
N ASP A 15 -9.23 4.90 31.48
CA ASP A 15 -10.48 4.15 31.26
C ASP A 15 -10.71 3.78 29.77
N LEU A 16 -10.04 4.47 28.82
CA LEU A 16 -10.10 4.13 27.38
C LEU A 16 -9.22 2.92 27.02
N HIS A 17 -8.20 2.62 27.82
CA HIS A 17 -7.29 1.49 27.55
C HIS A 17 -7.98 0.11 27.66
N ASP A 18 -9.06 0.02 28.46
CA ASP A 18 -9.83 -1.22 28.66
C ASP A 18 -10.85 -1.50 27.54
N GLU A 19 -11.06 -0.58 26.58
CA GLU A 19 -12.13 -0.70 25.58
C GLU A 19 -11.68 -1.21 24.21
N PHE A 20 -10.36 -1.27 23.93
CA PHE A 20 -9.85 -1.58 22.59
C PHE A 20 -8.81 -2.70 22.58
N SER A 21 -8.94 -3.58 21.59
CA SER A 21 -8.07 -4.74 21.40
C SER A 21 -6.99 -4.45 20.37
N TYR A 22 -5.74 -4.74 20.70
CA TYR A 22 -4.63 -4.67 19.75
C TYR A 22 -3.57 -5.73 20.05
N LEU A 23 -2.73 -6.01 19.06
CA LEU A 23 -1.50 -6.79 19.21
C LEU A 23 -0.39 -6.09 18.43
N ILE A 24 0.71 -5.80 19.10
CA ILE A 24 1.90 -5.19 18.52
C ILE A 24 3.05 -6.18 18.62
N VAL A 25 3.68 -6.45 17.49
CA VAL A 25 4.95 -7.18 17.43
C VAL A 25 6.07 -6.16 17.63
N ARG A 26 6.85 -6.34 18.70
CA ARG A 26 7.94 -5.48 19.19
C ARG A 26 9.29 -6.21 19.09
N PRO A 27 9.89 -6.35 17.88
CA PRO A 27 11.19 -7.03 17.70
C PRO A 27 12.30 -6.48 18.59
N GLU A 28 12.24 -5.21 18.97
CA GLU A 28 13.21 -4.48 19.77
C GLU A 28 13.20 -4.85 21.27
N ARG A 29 12.07 -5.35 21.81
CA ARG A 29 11.94 -5.67 23.24
C ARG A 29 12.66 -6.95 23.65
N GLY A 30 12.76 -7.93 22.75
CA GLY A 30 13.43 -9.21 23.02
C GLY A 30 14.83 -9.31 22.41
N GLY A 31 15.74 -9.94 23.17
CA GLY A 31 17.12 -10.17 22.76
C GLY A 31 17.30 -11.38 21.84
N ILE A 32 18.54 -11.62 21.39
CA ILE A 32 18.89 -12.78 20.55
C ILE A 32 18.65 -14.11 21.29
N TRP A 33 18.84 -14.11 22.62
CA TRP A 33 18.60 -15.28 23.47
C TRP A 33 17.12 -15.59 23.61
N ASP A 34 16.28 -14.58 23.74
CA ASP A 34 14.82 -14.75 23.80
C ASP A 34 14.32 -15.29 22.47
N LEU A 35 14.84 -14.75 21.35
CA LEU A 35 14.55 -15.24 20.01
C LEU A 35 14.96 -16.71 19.85
N MET A 36 16.16 -17.10 20.31
CA MET A 36 16.60 -18.50 20.23
C MET A 36 15.77 -19.44 21.11
N LYS A 37 15.45 -19.05 22.35
CA LYS A 37 14.59 -19.84 23.25
C LYS A 37 13.19 -19.99 22.67
N TYR A 38 12.64 -18.92 22.14
CA TYR A 38 11.33 -18.96 21.49
C TYR A 38 11.38 -19.80 20.22
N SER A 39 12.39 -19.64 19.37
CA SER A 39 12.55 -20.34 18.09
C SER A 39 12.85 -21.83 18.23
N LEU A 40 13.74 -22.25 19.14
CA LEU A 40 14.19 -23.64 19.25
C LEU A 40 13.44 -24.41 20.35
N MET A 41 13.18 -23.77 21.48
CA MET A 41 12.64 -24.44 22.67
C MET A 41 11.13 -24.21 22.85
N GLY A 42 10.51 -23.31 22.08
CA GLY A 42 9.09 -22.99 22.23
C GLY A 42 8.77 -22.31 23.56
N ASN A 43 9.74 -21.59 24.12
CA ASN A 43 9.55 -20.90 25.39
C ASN A 43 8.62 -19.69 25.18
N ILE A 44 7.37 -19.82 25.65
CA ILE A 44 6.31 -18.81 25.48
C ILE A 44 6.67 -17.50 26.21
N GLU A 45 7.29 -17.57 27.39
CA GLU A 45 7.72 -16.37 28.12
C GLU A 45 8.71 -15.52 27.30
N SER A 46 9.65 -16.18 26.62
CA SER A 46 10.60 -15.51 25.71
C SER A 46 9.90 -14.94 24.48
N GLY A 47 8.84 -15.60 24.00
CA GLY A 47 8.00 -15.11 22.90
C GLY A 47 7.17 -13.88 23.29
N ALA A 48 6.59 -13.90 24.49
CA ALA A 48 5.80 -12.82 25.07
C ALA A 48 6.59 -11.50 25.19
N MET A 49 7.92 -11.57 25.35
CA MET A 49 8.79 -10.38 25.33
C MET A 49 8.72 -9.58 24.02
N PHE A 50 8.36 -10.23 22.91
CA PHE A 50 8.24 -9.59 21.60
C PHE A 50 6.82 -9.14 21.29
N LEU A 51 5.87 -9.31 22.21
CA LEU A 51 4.47 -8.99 22.00
C LEU A 51 3.99 -7.97 23.02
N GLU A 52 3.12 -7.09 22.57
CA GLU A 52 2.42 -6.12 23.39
C GLU A 52 0.94 -6.15 23.00
N SER A 53 0.05 -6.18 23.97
CA SER A 53 -1.40 -6.26 23.74
C SER A 53 -2.13 -5.53 24.87
N SER A 54 -3.35 -5.08 24.59
CA SER A 54 -4.23 -4.50 25.60
C SER A 54 -4.76 -5.51 26.62
N ASP A 55 -4.72 -6.83 26.33
CA ASP A 55 -5.04 -7.88 27.31
C ASP A 55 -3.81 -8.78 27.55
N HIS A 56 -3.34 -8.81 28.80
CA HIS A 56 -2.23 -9.66 29.22
C HIS A 56 -2.48 -11.16 28.99
N GLY A 57 -3.74 -11.61 28.95
CA GLY A 57 -4.13 -12.98 28.63
C GLY A 57 -3.92 -13.35 27.16
N LEU A 58 -4.03 -12.36 26.24
CA LEU A 58 -3.81 -12.57 24.81
C LEU A 58 -2.34 -12.84 24.51
N VAL A 59 -1.40 -12.17 25.19
CA VAL A 59 0.03 -12.28 24.90
C VAL A 59 0.56 -13.72 25.01
N GLY A 60 0.19 -14.44 26.07
CA GLY A 60 0.65 -15.82 26.30
C GLY A 60 0.02 -16.83 25.32
N GLY A 61 -1.26 -16.66 25.00
CA GLY A 61 -1.97 -17.49 24.01
C GLY A 61 -1.44 -17.28 22.60
N GLU A 62 -1.29 -16.02 22.18
CA GLU A 62 -0.79 -15.65 20.86
C GLU A 62 0.67 -16.09 20.67
N ALA A 63 1.52 -15.94 21.68
CA ALA A 63 2.89 -16.42 21.63
C ALA A 63 2.99 -17.95 21.51
N ALA A 64 2.05 -18.71 22.08
CA ALA A 64 2.02 -20.17 21.98
C ALA A 64 1.49 -20.63 20.63
N ASP A 65 0.36 -20.08 20.19
CA ASP A 65 -0.39 -20.56 19.04
C ASP A 65 0.18 -20.04 17.70
N HIS A 66 0.98 -18.95 17.70
CA HIS A 66 1.45 -18.27 16.47
C HIS A 66 2.96 -18.16 16.32
N ARG A 67 3.69 -18.99 17.07
CA ARG A 67 5.14 -18.99 17.15
C ARG A 67 5.86 -18.83 15.82
N TRP A 68 5.53 -19.63 14.80
CA TRP A 68 6.26 -19.57 13.53
C TRP A 68 6.08 -18.25 12.78
N VAL A 69 4.88 -17.70 12.80
CA VAL A 69 4.54 -16.49 12.07
C VAL A 69 5.14 -15.25 12.75
N ILE A 70 5.02 -15.18 14.08
CA ILE A 70 5.66 -14.14 14.90
C ILE A 70 7.18 -14.19 14.72
N LEU A 71 7.78 -15.39 14.72
CA LEU A 71 9.22 -15.55 14.47
C LEU A 71 9.64 -15.05 13.09
N VAL A 72 8.88 -15.33 12.03
CA VAL A 72 9.19 -14.81 10.69
C VAL A 72 9.17 -13.29 10.68
N SER A 73 8.12 -12.67 11.24
CA SER A 73 8.04 -11.20 11.36
C SER A 73 9.23 -10.62 12.14
N ILE A 74 9.55 -11.17 13.33
CA ILE A 74 10.67 -10.70 14.16
C ILE A 74 12.01 -10.87 13.44
N ILE A 75 12.27 -12.03 12.83
CA ILE A 75 13.53 -12.32 12.14
C ILE A 75 13.69 -11.40 10.94
N ALA A 76 12.65 -11.28 10.09
CA ALA A 76 12.67 -10.41 8.93
C ALA A 76 12.94 -8.95 9.34
N ARG A 77 12.19 -8.41 10.30
CA ARG A 77 12.34 -7.03 10.77
C ARG A 77 13.70 -6.78 11.44
N LYS A 78 14.25 -7.74 12.21
CA LYS A 78 15.61 -7.63 12.76
C LYS A 78 16.69 -7.64 11.67
N ILE A 79 16.54 -8.46 10.63
CA ILE A 79 17.47 -8.49 9.48
C ILE A 79 17.39 -7.17 8.70
N ILE A 80 16.19 -6.72 8.35
CA ILE A 80 15.93 -5.47 7.63
C ILE A 80 16.55 -4.29 8.40
N HIS A 81 16.30 -4.19 9.71
CA HIS A 81 16.88 -3.15 10.55
C HIS A 81 18.42 -3.18 10.53
N LEU A 82 19.03 -4.35 10.61
CA LEU A 82 20.49 -4.52 10.56
C LEU A 82 21.10 -4.02 9.26
N ILE A 83 20.41 -4.20 8.13
CA ILE A 83 20.90 -3.81 6.80
C ILE A 83 20.33 -2.47 6.32
N SER A 84 19.52 -1.76 7.13
CA SER A 84 18.82 -0.52 6.74
C SER A 84 19.73 0.53 6.11
N LYS A 85 20.75 1.01 6.84
CA LYS A 85 21.71 2.01 6.33
C LYS A 85 22.55 1.52 5.15
N PRO A 86 23.10 0.28 5.15
CA PRO A 86 23.72 -0.28 3.95
C PRO A 86 22.79 -0.35 2.72
N MET A 87 21.52 -0.70 2.93
CA MET A 87 20.51 -0.82 1.87
C MET A 87 20.20 0.55 1.27
N GLU A 88 19.91 1.54 2.11
CA GLU A 88 19.66 2.94 1.73
C GLU A 88 20.83 3.48 0.89
N PHE A 89 22.07 3.33 1.37
CA PHE A 89 23.27 3.73 0.64
C PHE A 89 23.42 3.00 -0.70
N THR A 90 23.13 1.70 -0.72
CA THR A 90 23.16 0.90 -1.96
C THR A 90 22.14 1.43 -2.97
N GLY A 91 20.94 1.78 -2.54
CA GLY A 91 19.93 2.42 -3.38
C GLY A 91 20.42 3.73 -3.98
N PHE A 92 21.03 4.61 -3.17
CA PHE A 92 21.61 5.85 -3.66
C PHE A 92 22.68 5.64 -4.75
N VAL A 93 23.52 4.62 -4.58
CA VAL A 93 24.56 4.27 -5.55
C VAL A 93 23.95 3.68 -6.81
N VAL A 94 23.08 2.68 -6.69
CA VAL A 94 22.44 1.98 -7.81
C VAL A 94 21.66 2.97 -8.67
N ASP A 95 20.76 3.76 -8.08
CA ASP A 95 20.00 4.80 -8.79
C ASP A 95 20.89 5.75 -9.59
N PHE A 96 21.98 6.22 -8.99
CA PHE A 96 22.89 7.15 -9.64
C PHE A 96 23.57 6.51 -10.84
N PHE A 97 24.09 5.29 -10.69
CA PHE A 97 24.77 4.58 -11.79
C PHE A 97 23.82 4.16 -12.91
N LEU A 98 22.60 3.72 -12.57
CA LEU A 98 21.58 3.43 -13.57
C LEU A 98 21.24 4.68 -14.39
N ASN A 99 20.99 5.81 -13.73
CA ASN A 99 20.72 7.06 -14.44
C ASN A 99 21.94 7.60 -15.20
N LEU A 100 23.16 7.39 -14.70
CA LEU A 100 24.38 7.77 -15.40
C LEU A 100 24.52 6.99 -16.72
N ILE A 101 24.28 5.68 -16.69
CA ILE A 101 24.30 4.83 -17.89
C ILE A 101 23.17 5.25 -18.83
N TYR A 102 21.95 5.42 -18.30
CA TYR A 102 20.75 5.74 -19.07
C TYR A 102 20.87 7.09 -19.79
N GLN A 103 21.26 8.17 -19.10
CA GLN A 103 21.37 9.51 -19.70
C GLN A 103 22.56 9.66 -20.66
N ASN A 104 23.51 8.71 -20.65
CA ASN A 104 24.59 8.62 -21.64
C ASN A 104 24.29 7.55 -22.72
N GLY A 105 23.03 7.11 -22.84
CA GLY A 105 22.50 6.24 -23.89
C GLY A 105 22.76 4.74 -23.70
N SER A 106 23.94 4.35 -23.21
CA SER A 106 24.27 2.98 -22.82
C SER A 106 25.59 2.93 -22.08
N LEU A 107 26.02 1.76 -21.61
CA LEU A 107 27.35 1.59 -21.01
C LEU A 107 28.47 1.97 -22.00
N PHE A 108 28.32 1.63 -23.28
CA PHE A 108 29.27 2.02 -24.32
C PHE A 108 29.19 3.52 -24.62
N GLY A 109 27.99 4.10 -24.61
CA GLY A 109 27.79 5.55 -24.75
C GLY A 109 28.43 6.34 -23.61
N LEU A 110 28.32 5.87 -22.38
CA LEU A 110 29.01 6.43 -21.22
C LEU A 110 30.54 6.40 -21.38
N LEU A 111 31.10 5.26 -21.81
CA LEU A 111 32.53 5.15 -22.07
C LEU A 111 32.98 6.10 -23.19
N HIS A 112 32.19 6.19 -24.26
CA HIS A 112 32.44 7.12 -25.36
C HIS A 112 32.44 8.58 -24.88
N ASN A 113 31.43 9.00 -24.12
CA ASN A 113 31.31 10.36 -23.60
C ASN A 113 32.42 10.67 -22.59
N LEU A 114 32.87 9.68 -21.81
CA LEU A 114 34.01 9.83 -20.90
C LEU A 114 35.30 10.13 -21.66
N LEU A 115 35.54 9.48 -22.79
CA LEU A 115 36.71 9.74 -23.63
C LEU A 115 36.69 11.11 -24.33
N HIS A 116 35.49 11.65 -24.60
CA HIS A 116 35.30 12.93 -25.28
C HIS A 116 35.07 14.12 -24.33
N GLY A 117 34.88 13.87 -23.03
CA GLY A 117 34.60 14.91 -22.04
C GLY A 117 33.14 15.39 -22.01
N ASP A 118 32.23 14.66 -22.66
CA ASP A 118 30.82 15.02 -22.85
C ASP A 118 29.86 14.24 -21.91
N VAL A 119 30.36 13.77 -20.76
CA VAL A 119 29.55 12.96 -19.83
C VAL A 119 28.39 13.76 -19.27
N VAL A 120 27.17 13.25 -19.47
CA VAL A 120 25.97 13.78 -18.84
C VAL A 120 25.90 13.24 -17.41
N ILE A 121 26.03 14.12 -16.42
CA ILE A 121 25.92 13.75 -15.01
C ILE A 121 24.46 13.85 -14.57
N PRO A 122 23.84 12.75 -14.10
CA PRO A 122 22.43 12.73 -13.74
C PRO A 122 22.18 13.57 -12.48
N LYS A 123 21.07 14.31 -12.48
CA LYS A 123 20.64 15.16 -11.36
C LYS A 123 19.33 14.63 -10.78
N ARG A 124 19.35 14.22 -9.51
CA ARG A 124 18.16 13.76 -8.77
C ARG A 124 17.06 14.83 -8.76
N GLY A 125 15.81 14.40 -8.79
CA GLY A 125 14.64 15.29 -8.77
C GLY A 125 14.42 16.06 -10.08
N THR A 126 15.06 15.64 -11.18
CA THR A 126 14.77 16.18 -12.52
C THR A 126 13.91 15.21 -13.31
N LYS A 127 13.24 15.70 -14.35
CA LYS A 127 12.41 14.87 -15.23
C LYS A 127 13.17 13.80 -16.05
N THR A 128 14.50 13.85 -16.07
CA THR A 128 15.34 12.84 -16.74
C THR A 128 15.92 11.83 -15.76
N PHE A 129 15.73 12.01 -14.46
CA PHE A 129 16.18 11.09 -13.43
C PHE A 129 15.04 10.17 -13.04
N ILE A 130 15.08 8.93 -13.54
CA ILE A 130 14.02 7.94 -13.30
C ILE A 130 14.41 6.99 -12.17
N SER A 131 13.43 6.44 -11.47
CA SER A 131 13.61 5.51 -10.36
C SER A 131 14.24 4.18 -10.80
N THR A 132 14.75 3.39 -9.85
CA THR A 132 15.14 1.99 -10.10
C THR A 132 14.00 1.18 -10.72
N ILE A 133 12.73 1.44 -10.35
CA ILE A 133 11.56 0.79 -10.95
C ILE A 133 11.38 1.21 -12.42
N GLY A 134 11.55 2.50 -12.73
CA GLY A 134 11.53 3.00 -14.10
C GLY A 134 12.64 2.41 -14.98
N GLN A 135 13.79 2.07 -14.38
CA GLN A 135 14.89 1.38 -15.07
C GLN A 135 14.62 -0.12 -15.30
N LEU A 136 13.77 -0.76 -14.49
CA LEU A 136 13.35 -2.15 -14.71
C LEU A 136 12.33 -2.26 -15.85
N ASP A 137 11.51 -1.22 -16.04
CA ASP A 137 10.51 -1.14 -17.10
C ASP A 137 10.30 0.31 -17.55
N GLU A 138 10.97 0.65 -18.66
CA GLU A 138 11.01 1.98 -19.28
C GLU A 138 9.66 2.44 -19.87
N ARG A 139 8.63 1.58 -19.92
CA ARG A 139 7.31 1.98 -20.44
C ARG A 139 6.66 2.96 -19.47
N ILE A 140 6.46 4.20 -19.85
CA ILE A 140 5.84 5.22 -18.97
C ILE A 140 4.46 5.70 -19.44
N GLU A 141 4.07 5.34 -20.67
CA GLU A 141 2.82 5.80 -21.26
C GLU A 141 1.59 5.24 -20.51
N LEU A 142 0.76 6.16 -20.01
CA LEU A 142 -0.59 5.89 -19.51
C LEU A 142 -1.52 5.60 -20.71
N TYR A 143 -1.33 4.43 -21.31
CA TYR A 143 -2.05 4.01 -22.50
C TYR A 143 -3.55 3.83 -22.19
N GLN A 144 -4.42 4.14 -23.15
CA GLN A 144 -5.88 3.85 -23.15
C GLN A 144 -6.83 4.70 -22.29
N GLY A 145 -6.43 5.86 -21.75
CA GLY A 145 -7.35 6.75 -21.03
C GLY A 145 -8.65 7.09 -21.79
N ASN A 146 -8.59 7.20 -23.13
CA ASN A 146 -9.77 7.47 -23.97
C ASN A 146 -10.86 6.39 -23.87
N LYS A 147 -10.48 5.10 -23.74
CA LYS A 147 -11.45 4.01 -23.58
C LYS A 147 -12.10 4.02 -22.20
N VAL A 148 -11.31 4.34 -21.16
CA VAL A 148 -11.84 4.53 -19.79
C VAL A 148 -12.86 5.68 -19.76
N LEU A 149 -12.57 6.76 -20.48
CA LEU A 149 -13.49 7.90 -20.62
C LEU A 149 -14.79 7.53 -21.36
N GLU A 150 -14.72 6.69 -22.40
CA GLU A 150 -15.92 6.15 -23.07
C GLU A 150 -16.80 5.34 -22.09
N VAL A 151 -16.19 4.48 -21.26
CA VAL A 151 -16.91 3.69 -20.24
C VAL A 151 -17.56 4.60 -19.19
N LEU A 152 -16.86 5.62 -18.72
CA LEU A 152 -17.38 6.60 -17.76
C LEU A 152 -18.54 7.41 -18.35
N HIS A 153 -18.43 7.83 -19.62
CA HIS A 153 -19.47 8.58 -20.32
C HIS A 153 -20.74 7.74 -20.50
N ASN A 154 -20.61 6.48 -20.91
CA ASN A 154 -21.74 5.56 -21.07
C ASN A 154 -22.39 5.18 -19.73
N SER A 155 -21.61 5.13 -18.65
CA SER A 155 -22.13 4.92 -17.30
C SER A 155 -22.94 6.12 -16.79
N ALA A 156 -22.68 7.33 -17.29
CA ALA A 156 -23.40 8.55 -16.91
C ALA A 156 -24.70 8.77 -17.72
N SER A 157 -24.79 8.21 -18.93
CA SER A 157 -25.95 8.38 -19.82
C SER A 157 -27.13 7.43 -19.55
N GLY A 158 -27.01 6.50 -18.58
CA GLY A 158 -28.09 5.59 -18.19
C GLY A 158 -28.45 4.53 -19.24
N GLU A 159 -27.72 4.46 -20.36
CA GLU A 159 -27.87 3.44 -21.38
C GLU A 159 -27.27 2.13 -20.89
N GLY A 160 -28.08 1.35 -20.18
CA GLY A 160 -27.92 -0.09 -19.98
C GLY A 160 -26.57 -0.52 -19.42
N ILE A 161 -26.56 -0.94 -18.16
CA ILE A 161 -25.56 -1.84 -17.58
C ILE A 161 -25.70 -3.22 -18.26
N LYS A 162 -25.53 -3.28 -19.59
CA LYS A 162 -25.31 -4.51 -20.32
C LYS A 162 -23.90 -4.91 -19.96
N ARG A 163 -23.82 -5.81 -18.98
CA ARG A 163 -22.62 -6.56 -18.55
C ARG A 163 -21.33 -5.81 -18.89
N VAL A 164 -20.76 -5.14 -17.90
CA VAL A 164 -19.31 -4.93 -17.85
C VAL A 164 -18.71 -6.33 -17.83
N GLU A 165 -18.58 -6.90 -19.02
CA GLU A 165 -18.42 -8.31 -19.26
C GLU A 165 -16.93 -8.56 -19.17
N MET A 166 -16.48 -8.85 -17.94
CA MET A 166 -15.13 -9.24 -17.60
C MET A 166 -14.09 -8.12 -17.85
N ASP A 167 -13.34 -7.74 -16.82
CA ASP A 167 -11.96 -7.33 -17.07
C ASP A 167 -11.77 -6.02 -17.89
N ASP A 168 -12.02 -4.86 -17.27
CA ASP A 168 -11.70 -3.53 -17.86
C ASP A 168 -10.19 -3.32 -17.92
N ARG A 169 -9.54 -4.03 -18.84
CA ARG A 169 -8.09 -4.03 -19.04
C ARG A 169 -7.55 -2.64 -19.34
N ALA A 170 -8.35 -1.76 -19.95
CA ALA A 170 -7.95 -0.38 -20.18
C ALA A 170 -7.83 0.37 -18.85
N THR A 171 -8.81 0.23 -17.97
CA THR A 171 -8.72 0.81 -16.61
C THR A 171 -7.62 0.16 -15.79
N MET A 172 -7.47 -1.17 -15.84
CA MET A 172 -6.37 -1.84 -15.14
C MET A 172 -5.00 -1.41 -15.67
N ASP A 173 -4.86 -1.20 -16.98
CA ASP A 173 -3.59 -0.73 -17.56
C ASP A 173 -3.29 0.68 -17.07
N LEU A 174 -4.28 1.58 -17.14
CA LEU A 174 -4.17 2.93 -16.59
C LEU A 174 -3.75 2.90 -15.11
N CYS A 175 -4.40 2.06 -14.31
CA CYS A 175 -4.13 1.91 -12.88
C CYS A 175 -2.75 1.32 -12.61
N MET A 176 -2.33 0.29 -13.34
CA MET A 176 -1.01 -0.32 -13.19
C MET A 176 0.10 0.64 -13.58
N MET A 177 -0.08 1.34 -14.71
CA MET A 177 0.87 2.33 -15.18
C MET A 177 0.97 3.51 -14.22
N ALA A 178 -0.15 3.98 -13.65
CA ALA A 178 -0.13 5.01 -12.62
C ALA A 178 0.52 4.51 -11.31
N SER A 179 0.25 3.27 -10.90
CA SER A 179 0.88 2.63 -9.74
C SER A 179 2.39 2.44 -9.92
N LYS A 180 2.87 2.25 -11.15
CA LYS A 180 4.30 2.22 -11.45
C LYS A 180 4.89 3.62 -11.47
N LEU A 181 4.16 4.58 -12.03
CA LEU A 181 4.59 5.97 -12.11
C LEU A 181 4.69 6.64 -10.72
N SER A 182 4.01 6.11 -9.68
CA SER A 182 4.09 6.67 -8.32
C SER A 182 5.45 6.46 -7.65
N TYR A 183 6.31 5.59 -8.18
CA TYR A 183 7.72 5.46 -7.76
C TYR A 183 8.61 6.56 -8.35
N GLU A 184 8.13 7.30 -9.34
CA GLU A 184 8.90 8.35 -9.98
C GLU A 184 8.82 9.68 -9.21
N ASN A 185 9.84 10.51 -9.39
CA ASN A 185 9.87 11.84 -8.78
C ASN A 185 8.81 12.77 -9.44
N PRO A 186 8.35 13.82 -8.75
CA PRO A 186 7.24 14.66 -9.23
C PRO A 186 7.47 15.33 -10.58
N GLU A 187 8.73 15.60 -10.98
CA GLU A 187 9.02 16.19 -12.29
C GLU A 187 8.81 15.18 -13.42
N VAL A 188 9.14 13.90 -13.21
CA VAL A 188 8.86 12.82 -14.16
C VAL A 188 7.36 12.58 -14.27
N VAL A 189 6.67 12.46 -13.13
CA VAL A 189 5.20 12.28 -13.11
C VAL A 189 4.52 13.40 -13.90
N ARG A 190 4.90 14.66 -13.66
CA ARG A 190 4.32 15.83 -14.34
C ARG A 190 4.57 15.84 -15.86
N ASP A 191 5.71 15.35 -16.33
CA ASP A 191 6.06 15.30 -17.75
C ASP A 191 5.25 14.21 -18.50
N VAL A 192 4.80 13.17 -17.79
CA VAL A 192 4.09 12.01 -18.35
C VAL A 192 2.57 12.16 -18.34
N VAL A 193 1.98 12.68 -17.25
CA VAL A 193 0.53 12.68 -17.06
C VAL A 193 -0.17 13.81 -17.83
N MET A 194 -1.42 13.58 -18.25
CA MET A 194 -2.20 14.59 -19.00
C MET A 194 -2.47 15.86 -18.19
N HIS A 195 -3.11 15.72 -17.03
CA HIS A 195 -3.35 16.82 -16.09
C HIS A 195 -2.87 16.44 -14.70
N PHE A 196 -1.61 16.77 -14.42
CA PHE A 196 -1.02 16.63 -13.10
C PHE A 196 -1.72 17.56 -12.12
N VAL A 197 -2.29 17.00 -11.05
CA VAL A 197 -2.93 17.80 -10.00
C VAL A 197 -1.91 18.14 -8.93
N ASP A 198 -1.33 17.12 -8.30
CA ASP A 198 -0.36 17.30 -7.23
C ASP A 198 0.40 16.01 -6.91
N PHE A 199 1.53 16.15 -6.21
CA PHE A 199 2.30 15.05 -5.65
C PHE A 199 2.59 15.37 -4.19
N TYR A 200 2.12 14.51 -3.29
CA TYR A 200 2.27 14.67 -1.87
C TYR A 200 3.33 13.73 -1.32
N ASN A 201 4.19 14.30 -0.47
CA ASN A 201 5.05 13.54 0.41
C ASN A 201 4.58 13.79 1.85
N CYS A 202 3.85 12.82 2.40
CA CYS A 202 3.00 12.95 3.57
C CYS A 202 3.72 12.49 4.83
N TRP A 203 3.39 13.10 5.97
CA TRP A 203 3.97 12.77 7.27
C TRP A 203 3.45 11.43 7.81
N ASP A 204 4.38 10.57 8.25
CA ASP A 204 4.12 9.38 9.07
C ASP A 204 4.62 9.67 10.49
N ASP A 205 3.70 9.66 11.46
CA ASP A 205 4.03 10.02 12.84
C ASP A 205 4.81 8.93 13.58
N TYR A 206 4.70 7.66 13.18
CA TYR A 206 5.48 6.60 13.79
C TYR A 206 6.93 6.64 13.32
N GLN A 207 7.15 6.80 12.01
CA GLN A 207 8.48 6.87 11.41
C GLN A 207 9.18 8.23 11.63
N LYS A 208 8.41 9.27 11.99
CA LYS A 208 8.88 10.65 12.18
C LYS A 208 9.53 11.24 10.92
N GLU A 209 8.98 10.88 9.76
CA GLU A 209 9.44 11.36 8.46
C GLU A 209 8.32 11.45 7.43
N LYS A 210 8.65 11.92 6.23
CA LYS A 210 7.72 11.95 5.10
C LYS A 210 7.98 10.75 4.20
N SER A 211 7.35 9.63 4.52
CA SER A 211 7.55 8.34 3.86
C SER A 211 6.42 7.95 2.92
N THR A 212 5.19 8.42 3.16
CA THR A 212 4.05 8.06 2.31
C THR A 212 3.87 9.02 1.15
N GLN A 213 4.04 8.49 -0.06
CA GLN A 213 3.93 9.25 -1.30
C GLN A 213 2.66 8.90 -2.09
N VAL A 214 2.02 9.93 -2.63
CA VAL A 214 0.80 9.79 -3.43
C VAL A 214 0.71 10.92 -4.43
N PHE A 215 0.29 10.62 -5.65
CA PHE A 215 -0.01 11.65 -6.63
C PHE A 215 -1.45 11.55 -7.13
N LEU A 216 -1.96 12.69 -7.59
CA LEU A 216 -3.28 12.80 -8.18
C LEU A 216 -3.17 13.34 -9.61
N LEU A 217 -4.00 12.82 -10.50
CA LEU A 217 -4.21 13.37 -11.83
C LEU A 217 -5.70 13.47 -12.16
N CYS A 218 -6.05 14.33 -13.10
CA CYS A 218 -7.36 14.31 -13.77
C CYS A 218 -7.21 13.96 -15.25
N ASP A 219 -8.29 13.53 -15.89
CA ASP A 219 -8.33 13.41 -17.35
C ASP A 219 -8.25 14.78 -18.05
N LYS A 220 -8.79 15.83 -17.40
CA LYS A 220 -8.88 17.19 -17.96
C LYS A 220 -8.72 18.25 -16.87
N PRO A 221 -8.27 19.47 -17.22
CA PRO A 221 -8.14 20.57 -16.26
C PRO A 221 -9.47 21.20 -15.82
N LYS A 222 -10.53 21.05 -16.62
CA LYS A 222 -11.89 21.56 -16.31
C LYS A 222 -12.89 20.49 -16.68
N ASP A 223 -13.98 20.41 -15.90
CA ASP A 223 -15.05 19.44 -16.09
C ASP A 223 -14.52 18.00 -16.30
N ALA A 224 -13.54 17.61 -15.47
CA ALA A 224 -12.96 16.28 -15.48
C ALA A 224 -14.05 15.21 -15.26
N ASN A 225 -13.87 14.06 -15.89
CA ASN A 225 -14.71 12.88 -15.70
C ASN A 225 -14.03 11.84 -14.80
N LEU A 226 -12.70 11.91 -14.71
CA LEU A 226 -11.88 10.98 -13.94
C LEU A 226 -10.85 11.74 -13.12
N ILE A 227 -10.81 11.41 -11.83
CA ILE A 227 -9.69 11.71 -10.93
C ILE A 227 -9.02 10.37 -10.61
N LEU A 228 -7.70 10.28 -10.71
CA LEU A 228 -6.96 9.07 -10.34
C LEU A 228 -5.99 9.40 -9.20
N ILE A 229 -6.03 8.57 -8.16
CA ILE A 229 -5.19 8.66 -6.97
C ILE A 229 -4.28 7.43 -6.96
N ALA A 230 -2.97 7.64 -7.01
CA ALA A 230 -1.98 6.55 -7.05
C ALA A 230 -1.03 6.66 -5.85
N PHE A 231 -1.09 5.68 -4.96
CA PHE A 231 -0.16 5.54 -3.84
C PHE A 231 1.12 4.82 -4.29
N ARG A 232 2.27 5.30 -3.83
CA ARG A 232 3.55 4.61 -3.98
C ARG A 232 3.59 3.39 -3.07
N GLY A 233 4.23 2.32 -3.52
CA GLY A 233 4.57 1.18 -2.66
C GLY A 233 6.04 1.20 -2.24
N THR A 234 6.53 0.04 -1.84
CA THR A 234 7.85 -0.16 -1.25
C THR A 234 8.98 0.12 -2.25
N GLU A 235 9.85 1.08 -1.95
CA GLU A 235 11.09 1.24 -2.72
C GLU A 235 12.03 0.04 -2.49
N PRO A 236 12.72 -0.49 -3.53
CA PRO A 236 13.56 -1.68 -3.39
C PRO A 236 14.66 -1.57 -2.33
N PHE A 237 15.06 -0.34 -1.97
CA PHE A 237 16.13 -0.04 -1.03
C PHE A 237 15.65 0.72 0.21
N ASP A 238 14.34 0.72 0.49
CA ASP A 238 13.74 1.36 1.66
C ASP A 238 13.38 0.31 2.72
N ALA A 239 14.14 0.31 3.80
CA ALA A 239 14.00 -0.67 4.87
C ALA A 239 12.71 -0.50 5.68
N ASP A 240 12.18 0.71 5.79
CA ASP A 240 11.02 1.00 6.61
C ASP A 240 9.73 0.58 5.89
N ASP A 241 9.67 0.79 4.57
CA ASP A 241 8.64 0.23 3.70
C ASP A 241 8.60 -1.31 3.79
N TRP A 242 9.75 -1.98 3.62
CA TRP A 242 9.85 -3.44 3.76
C TRP A 242 9.49 -3.93 5.17
N SER A 243 9.91 -3.22 6.21
CA SER A 243 9.57 -3.57 7.59
C SER A 243 8.06 -3.52 7.83
N THR A 244 7.36 -2.61 7.15
CA THR A 244 5.89 -2.47 7.22
C THR A 244 5.18 -3.66 6.59
N ASP A 245 5.66 -4.18 5.45
CA ASP A 245 5.10 -5.37 4.79
C ASP A 245 5.28 -6.66 5.62
N PHE A 246 6.33 -6.72 6.46
CA PHE A 246 6.59 -7.82 7.39
C PHE A 246 6.10 -7.56 8.82
N ASP A 247 5.32 -6.50 9.03
CA ASP A 247 4.65 -6.27 10.30
C ASP A 247 3.39 -7.15 10.38
N TYR A 248 3.14 -7.69 11.57
CA TYR A 248 1.98 -8.56 11.82
C TYR A 248 1.10 -7.95 12.93
N SER A 249 1.43 -6.72 13.34
CA SER A 249 0.68 -5.95 14.33
C SER A 249 -0.69 -5.55 13.80
N TRP A 250 -1.72 -5.62 14.65
CA TRP A 250 -3.09 -5.26 14.30
C TRP A 250 -3.75 -4.40 15.37
N TYR A 251 -4.72 -3.60 14.94
CA TYR A 251 -5.60 -2.79 15.77
C TYR A 251 -7.06 -3.15 15.47
N GLU A 252 -7.86 -3.42 16.50
CA GLU A 252 -9.28 -3.75 16.35
C GLU A 252 -10.17 -2.50 16.39
N ILE A 253 -10.99 -2.35 15.36
CA ILE A 253 -12.05 -1.34 15.31
C ILE A 253 -13.37 -2.03 15.70
N PRO A 254 -14.00 -1.66 16.83
CA PRO A 254 -15.22 -2.31 17.30
C PRO A 254 -16.33 -2.37 16.24
N GLY A 255 -16.89 -3.55 16.02
CA GLY A 255 -17.95 -3.79 15.05
C GLY A 255 -17.50 -3.83 13.58
N VAL A 256 -16.27 -3.42 13.28
CA VAL A 256 -15.70 -3.34 11.94
C VAL A 256 -14.72 -4.48 11.70
N GLY A 257 -13.79 -4.74 12.63
CA GLY A 257 -12.78 -5.80 12.51
C GLY A 257 -11.36 -5.33 12.81
N LYS A 258 -10.40 -6.25 12.68
CA LYS A 258 -8.97 -5.99 12.88
C LYS A 258 -8.31 -5.50 11.61
N MET A 259 -7.49 -4.46 11.74
CA MET A 259 -6.76 -3.82 10.63
C MET A 259 -5.26 -3.80 10.92
N HIS A 260 -4.47 -3.89 9.86
CA HIS A 260 -3.00 -3.87 9.93
C HIS A 260 -2.48 -2.53 10.46
N MET A 261 -1.75 -2.55 11.58
CA MET A 261 -1.35 -1.32 12.29
C MET A 261 -0.38 -0.47 11.46
N GLY A 262 0.61 -1.08 10.81
CA GLY A 262 1.58 -0.34 9.97
C GLY A 262 0.96 0.36 8.75
N PHE A 263 -0.16 -0.14 8.23
CA PHE A 263 -0.84 0.52 7.09
C PHE A 263 -1.73 1.68 7.57
N LEU A 264 -2.24 1.62 8.81
CA LEU A 264 -2.90 2.74 9.45
C LEU A 264 -1.90 3.88 9.73
N GLU A 265 -0.71 3.54 10.20
CA GLU A 265 0.38 4.51 10.45
C GLU A 265 0.86 5.18 9.15
N ALA A 266 1.03 4.41 8.07
CA ALA A 266 1.41 4.96 6.76
C ALA A 266 0.35 5.94 6.21
N LEU A 267 -0.94 5.71 6.49
CA LEU A 267 -1.98 6.70 6.18
C LEU A 267 -2.01 7.91 7.14
N GLY A 268 -1.21 7.85 8.20
CA GLY A 268 -1.15 8.77 9.34
C GLY A 268 -2.45 8.81 10.13
N LEU A 269 -2.95 7.62 10.47
CA LEU A 269 -4.17 7.40 11.26
C LEU A 269 -3.87 6.85 12.66
N GLY A 270 -2.64 7.04 13.15
CA GLY A 270 -2.23 6.70 14.51
C GLY A 270 -0.73 6.41 14.61
N ASN A 271 -0.30 6.08 15.82
CA ASN A 271 1.08 5.77 16.18
C ASN A 271 1.09 4.66 17.23
N ARG A 272 1.78 3.54 16.98
CA ARG A 272 1.87 2.41 17.94
C ARG A 272 2.56 2.73 19.26
N GLU A 273 3.36 3.79 19.35
CA GLU A 273 3.92 4.27 20.63
C GLU A 273 2.85 4.91 21.53
N ASP A 274 1.78 5.41 20.94
CA ASP A 274 0.60 5.93 21.65
C ASP A 274 -0.67 5.40 20.97
N THR A 275 -1.07 4.18 21.37
CA THR A 275 -2.19 3.47 20.75
C THR A 275 -3.53 4.22 20.83
N VAL A 276 -3.67 5.19 21.74
CA VAL A 276 -4.87 6.03 21.86
C VAL A 276 -5.06 6.93 20.63
N THR A 277 -3.98 7.27 19.92
CA THR A 277 -4.05 8.07 18.69
C THR A 277 -4.87 7.39 17.59
N PHE A 278 -4.82 6.05 17.45
CA PHE A 278 -5.64 5.32 16.47
C PHE A 278 -7.13 5.52 16.74
N HIS A 279 -7.55 5.46 18.00
CA HIS A 279 -8.92 5.73 18.38
C HIS A 279 -9.35 7.14 17.96
N TYR A 280 -8.53 8.15 18.27
CA TYR A 280 -8.84 9.54 17.94
C TYR A 280 -9.00 9.76 16.44
N HIS A 281 -8.09 9.19 15.63
CA HIS A 281 -8.12 9.35 14.18
C HIS A 281 -9.24 8.56 13.51
N LEU A 282 -9.54 7.34 13.96
CA LEU A 282 -10.50 6.43 13.31
C LEU A 282 -11.95 6.61 13.78
N GLN A 283 -12.19 7.19 14.96
CA GLN A 283 -13.52 7.37 15.55
C GLN A 283 -13.97 8.84 15.65
N MET A 284 -13.56 9.68 14.69
CA MET A 284 -13.77 11.15 14.64
C MET A 284 -15.21 11.68 14.86
N ASN A 285 -16.22 10.81 15.04
CA ASN A 285 -17.58 11.20 15.43
C ASN A 285 -17.76 11.48 16.93
N ILE A 286 -16.92 10.96 17.84
CA ILE A 286 -17.10 11.25 19.29
C ILE A 286 -16.54 12.63 19.66
N TYR A 287 -15.42 13.05 19.05
CA TYR A 287 -14.77 14.32 19.41
C TYR A 287 -15.27 15.55 18.63
N SER A 288 -15.77 15.39 17.39
CA SER A 288 -16.24 16.55 16.62
C SER A 288 -17.54 17.16 17.17
N GLU A 289 -18.41 16.37 17.80
CA GLU A 289 -19.56 16.88 18.56
C GLU A 289 -19.13 17.60 19.85
N ALA A 290 -18.15 17.04 20.58
CA ALA A 290 -17.60 17.67 21.78
C ALA A 290 -16.86 18.99 21.48
N ALA A 291 -16.12 19.06 20.35
CA ALA A 291 -15.43 20.27 19.90
C ALA A 291 -16.40 21.33 19.35
N LYS A 292 -17.46 20.92 18.63
CA LYS A 292 -18.54 21.83 18.21
C LYS A 292 -19.31 22.40 19.40
N MET A 293 -19.56 21.60 20.45
CA MET A 293 -20.16 22.07 21.71
C MET A 293 -19.25 23.01 22.52
N LYS A 294 -17.92 22.81 22.48
CA LYS A 294 -16.95 23.68 23.17
C LYS A 294 -16.76 25.04 22.48
N SER A 295 -16.94 25.15 21.16
CA SER A 295 -16.85 26.45 20.46
C SER A 295 -18.09 27.34 20.59
N SER A 296 -19.23 26.79 21.04
CA SER A 296 -20.48 27.55 21.18
C SER A 296 -20.68 28.23 22.54
N ASN A 297 -19.83 27.95 23.53
CA ASN A 297 -19.90 28.58 24.85
C ASN A 297 -18.55 29.24 25.19
N ALA A 298 -18.30 30.40 24.59
CA ALA A 298 -17.29 31.33 25.09
C ALA A 298 -17.79 31.92 26.43
N ASP A 299 -17.15 31.47 27.53
CA ASP A 299 -16.80 32.22 28.74
C ASP A 299 -16.62 31.24 29.91
N PHE A 300 -15.46 30.58 29.96
CA PHE A 300 -15.03 29.92 31.20
C PHE A 300 -13.50 29.93 31.30
N HIS A 301 -12.97 30.83 32.13
CA HIS A 301 -11.65 30.65 32.72
C HIS A 301 -11.78 29.77 33.96
N PRO A 302 -10.98 28.69 34.07
CA PRO A 302 -10.50 28.30 35.37
C PRO A 302 -9.00 28.06 35.38
N ALA A 303 -8.43 28.40 36.54
CA ALA A 303 -7.03 28.32 36.87
C ALA A 303 -6.55 26.87 37.08
N GLY A 304 -5.28 26.65 36.74
CA GLY A 304 -4.33 25.75 37.41
C GLY A 304 -4.77 24.33 37.74
N SER A 305 -4.39 23.39 36.87
CA SER A 305 -3.86 22.09 37.30
C SER A 305 -2.91 21.56 36.24
N THR A 306 -1.63 21.46 36.61
CA THR A 306 -0.58 20.74 35.90
C THR A 306 -0.89 19.25 35.87
N ASP A 307 -1.18 18.70 34.70
CA ASP A 307 -0.73 17.36 34.35
C ASP A 307 -0.45 17.30 32.84
N SER A 308 0.84 17.40 32.53
CA SER A 308 1.41 17.36 31.19
C SER A 308 1.69 15.91 30.80
N ARG A 309 0.92 15.35 29.88
CA ARG A 309 1.38 14.23 29.04
C ARG A 309 1.25 14.67 27.58
N ASN A 310 2.42 14.82 26.96
CA ASN A 310 2.66 15.35 25.62
C ASN A 310 1.84 14.64 24.54
N THR A 311 0.85 15.33 23.98
CA THR A 311 0.44 15.17 22.58
C THR A 311 0.95 16.37 21.80
N ASP A 312 2.27 16.53 21.75
CA ASP A 312 2.98 17.61 21.04
C ASP A 312 3.03 17.35 19.51
N ILE A 313 1.91 16.95 18.89
CA ILE A 313 1.81 16.97 17.43
C ILE A 313 1.08 18.27 17.08
N PRO A 314 1.74 19.26 16.45
CA PRO A 314 1.07 20.46 15.99
C PRO A 314 -0.13 20.08 15.11
N PRO A 315 -1.30 20.73 15.26
CA PRO A 315 -2.47 20.48 14.41
C PRO A 315 -2.12 20.46 12.91
N ASP A 316 -1.18 21.32 12.51
CA ASP A 316 -0.64 21.41 11.15
C ASP A 316 -0.01 20.09 10.65
N MET A 317 0.62 19.28 11.52
CA MET A 317 1.24 18.01 11.13
C MET A 317 0.22 16.88 10.92
N VAL A 318 -0.89 16.90 11.65
CA VAL A 318 -2.03 15.97 11.40
C VAL A 318 -2.65 16.27 10.04
N GLU A 319 -2.76 17.54 9.65
CA GLU A 319 -3.24 17.92 8.32
C GLU A 319 -2.30 17.51 7.18
N MET A 320 -1.04 17.16 7.49
CA MET A 320 -0.04 16.70 6.53
C MET A 320 0.03 15.18 6.36
N THR A 321 -0.87 14.42 6.99
CA THR A 321 -0.90 12.96 6.79
C THR A 321 -1.60 12.57 5.49
N ALA A 322 -1.26 11.38 4.98
CA ALA A 322 -1.71 10.95 3.67
C ALA A 322 -3.24 10.88 3.54
N TYR A 323 -3.92 10.36 4.57
CA TYR A 323 -5.38 10.29 4.55
C TYR A 323 -6.04 11.67 4.45
N TYR A 324 -5.68 12.61 5.34
CA TYR A 324 -6.34 13.91 5.39
C TYR A 324 -6.00 14.75 4.15
N MET A 325 -4.74 14.76 3.70
CA MET A 325 -4.32 15.48 2.49
C MET A 325 -5.08 15.00 1.25
N VAL A 326 -5.14 13.68 1.03
CA VAL A 326 -5.83 13.10 -0.13
C VAL A 326 -7.34 13.32 -0.02
N ARG A 327 -7.94 13.15 1.17
CA ARG A 327 -9.38 13.37 1.37
C ARG A 327 -9.79 14.81 1.06
N GLU A 328 -9.09 15.80 1.62
CA GLU A 328 -9.44 17.21 1.39
C GLU A 328 -9.20 17.63 -0.06
N LYS A 329 -8.10 17.17 -0.68
CA LYS A 329 -7.85 17.43 -2.10
C LYS A 329 -8.91 16.79 -2.99
N LEU A 330 -9.26 15.53 -2.75
CA LEU A 330 -10.32 14.83 -3.48
C LEU A 330 -11.67 15.53 -3.33
N ARG A 331 -12.03 15.96 -2.12
CA ARG A 331 -13.24 16.75 -1.86
C ARG A 331 -13.25 18.04 -2.68
N SER A 332 -12.14 18.76 -2.73
CA SER A 332 -12.01 19.97 -3.55
C SER A 332 -12.22 19.65 -5.04
N LEU A 333 -11.54 18.61 -5.56
CA LEU A 333 -11.62 18.24 -6.97
C LEU A 333 -13.03 17.79 -7.37
N LEU A 334 -13.72 17.01 -6.53
CA LEU A 334 -15.11 16.59 -6.80
C LEU A 334 -16.10 17.75 -6.70
N ASN A 335 -15.75 18.79 -5.92
CA ASN A 335 -16.52 20.03 -5.90
C ASN A 335 -16.30 20.87 -7.16
N GLU A 336 -15.10 20.87 -7.73
CA GLU A 336 -14.78 21.56 -8.97
C GLU A 336 -15.32 20.81 -10.20
N HIS A 337 -15.13 19.50 -10.25
CA HIS A 337 -15.52 18.61 -11.35
C HIS A 337 -16.75 17.80 -10.96
N LYS A 338 -17.94 18.41 -11.05
CA LYS A 338 -19.19 17.83 -10.55
C LYS A 338 -19.54 16.45 -11.16
N ASN A 339 -19.09 16.18 -12.38
CA ASN A 339 -19.31 14.91 -13.07
C ASN A 339 -18.21 13.87 -12.84
N ALA A 340 -17.09 14.27 -12.23
CA ALA A 340 -15.98 13.36 -12.00
C ALA A 340 -16.39 12.19 -11.09
N LYS A 341 -15.86 11.03 -11.42
CA LYS A 341 -15.68 9.91 -10.50
C LYS A 341 -14.19 9.75 -10.25
N TYR A 342 -13.82 8.98 -9.23
CA TYR A 342 -12.40 8.73 -8.95
C TYR A 342 -12.04 7.25 -8.84
N ILE A 343 -10.78 6.97 -9.13
CA ILE A 343 -10.16 5.67 -8.97
C ILE A 343 -9.01 5.79 -7.97
N VAL A 344 -8.86 4.78 -7.12
CA VAL A 344 -7.70 4.64 -6.23
C VAL A 344 -6.88 3.43 -6.66
N THR A 345 -5.57 3.58 -6.73
CA THR A 345 -4.68 2.50 -7.17
C THR A 345 -3.34 2.53 -6.45
N GLY A 346 -2.64 1.41 -6.49
CA GLY A 346 -1.30 1.26 -5.96
C GLY A 346 -0.74 -0.15 -6.17
N HIS A 347 0.58 -0.23 -6.16
CA HIS A 347 1.35 -1.48 -6.20
C HIS A 347 1.97 -1.75 -4.83
N SER A 348 2.11 -3.00 -4.40
CA SER A 348 2.76 -3.38 -3.13
C SER A 348 2.07 -2.74 -1.90
N LEU A 349 2.82 -2.19 -0.96
CA LEU A 349 2.34 -1.31 0.13
C LEU A 349 1.32 -0.27 -0.36
N GLY A 350 1.56 0.37 -1.51
CA GLY A 350 0.65 1.34 -2.11
C GLY A 350 -0.71 0.74 -2.47
N GLY A 351 -0.76 -0.55 -2.81
CA GLY A 351 -1.99 -1.30 -3.00
C GLY A 351 -2.79 -1.46 -1.70
N ALA A 352 -2.11 -1.71 -0.57
CA ALA A 352 -2.76 -1.71 0.74
C ALA A 352 -3.33 -0.32 1.08
N LEU A 353 -2.55 0.75 0.90
CA LEU A 353 -3.03 2.12 1.15
C LEU A 353 -4.22 2.49 0.24
N ALA A 354 -4.22 2.01 -1.01
CA ALA A 354 -5.28 2.26 -1.98
C ALA A 354 -6.65 1.70 -1.55
N ILE A 355 -6.71 0.56 -0.86
CA ILE A 355 -7.95 0.03 -0.28
C ILE A 355 -8.21 0.56 1.15
N MET A 356 -7.17 0.86 1.92
CA MET A 356 -7.32 1.46 3.25
C MET A 356 -7.96 2.85 3.16
N PHE A 357 -7.60 3.66 2.16
CA PHE A 357 -8.16 4.99 1.96
C PHE A 357 -9.71 5.00 1.89
N PRO A 358 -10.38 4.30 0.96
CA PRO A 358 -11.84 4.25 0.94
C PRO A 358 -12.43 3.52 2.14
N THR A 359 -11.70 2.60 2.78
CA THR A 359 -12.13 2.00 4.05
C THR A 359 -12.30 3.05 5.14
N VAL A 360 -11.32 3.94 5.28
CA VAL A 360 -11.35 5.02 6.27
C VAL A 360 -12.33 6.12 5.87
N LEU A 361 -12.59 6.34 4.57
CA LEU A 361 -13.72 7.18 4.13
C LEU A 361 -15.06 6.66 4.66
N VAL A 362 -15.30 5.34 4.63
CA VAL A 362 -16.51 4.74 5.21
C VAL A 362 -16.54 4.93 6.73
N LEU A 363 -15.43 4.69 7.43
CA LEU A 363 -15.33 4.88 8.88
C LEU A 363 -15.61 6.32 9.31
N HIS A 364 -15.19 7.30 8.51
CA HIS A 364 -15.45 8.72 8.74
C HIS A 364 -16.78 9.21 8.14
N GLU A 365 -17.65 8.29 7.70
CA GLU A 365 -18.97 8.59 7.13
C GLU A 365 -18.93 9.55 5.93
N GLU A 366 -17.84 9.54 5.16
CA GLU A 366 -17.65 10.35 3.95
C GLU A 366 -18.41 9.77 2.75
N MET A 367 -19.69 9.48 2.94
CA MET A 367 -20.53 8.75 1.97
C MET A 367 -20.67 9.48 0.64
N LYS A 368 -20.62 10.81 0.64
CA LYS A 368 -20.60 11.62 -0.60
C LYS A 368 -19.35 11.35 -1.45
N LEU A 369 -18.20 11.12 -0.81
CA LEU A 369 -17.00 10.70 -1.50
C LEU A 369 -17.15 9.25 -1.95
N MET A 370 -17.69 8.35 -1.12
CA MET A 370 -17.90 6.95 -1.51
C MET A 370 -18.85 6.77 -2.71
N GLU A 371 -19.87 7.61 -2.85
CA GLU A 371 -20.77 7.64 -4.01
C GLU A 371 -20.03 7.92 -5.33
N LYS A 372 -18.94 8.70 -5.27
CA LYS A 372 -18.12 9.08 -6.43
C LYS A 372 -17.00 8.08 -6.74
N LEU A 373 -16.80 7.05 -5.91
CA LEU A 373 -15.82 6.00 -6.16
C LEU A 373 -16.23 5.16 -7.37
N PHE A 374 -15.40 5.19 -8.42
CA PHE A 374 -15.54 4.35 -9.60
C PHE A 374 -14.95 2.96 -9.37
N GLY A 375 -13.74 2.89 -8.81
CA GLY A 375 -13.07 1.63 -8.54
C GLY A 375 -11.79 1.75 -7.75
N VAL A 376 -11.34 0.62 -7.22
CA VAL A 376 -10.07 0.42 -6.53
C VAL A 376 -9.36 -0.73 -7.23
N TYR A 377 -8.18 -0.47 -7.78
CA TYR A 377 -7.39 -1.45 -8.52
C TYR A 377 -6.02 -1.55 -7.89
N THR A 378 -5.66 -2.72 -7.39
CA THR A 378 -4.42 -2.92 -6.65
C THR A 378 -3.60 -4.05 -7.25
N PHE A 379 -2.28 -3.96 -7.13
CA PHE A 379 -1.33 -4.86 -7.77
C PHE A 379 -0.32 -5.35 -6.73
N GLY A 380 -0.20 -6.67 -6.54
CA GLY A 380 0.74 -7.20 -5.55
C GLY A 380 0.44 -6.76 -4.12
N GLN A 381 -0.83 -6.43 -3.82
CA GLN A 381 -1.22 -5.89 -2.51
C GLN A 381 -1.13 -6.94 -1.39
N PRO A 382 -0.56 -6.60 -0.21
CA PRO A 382 -0.65 -7.44 1.00
C PRO A 382 -2.04 -7.39 1.67
N ARG A 383 -2.33 -8.35 2.56
CA ARG A 383 -3.57 -8.41 3.33
C ARG A 383 -3.64 -7.24 4.32
N ILE A 384 -4.77 -6.55 4.38
CA ILE A 384 -4.92 -5.32 5.18
C ILE A 384 -5.62 -5.50 6.53
N GLY A 385 -6.23 -6.66 6.76
CA GLY A 385 -7.00 -6.92 7.98
C GLY A 385 -7.73 -8.24 7.91
N ASP A 386 -8.64 -8.44 8.86
CA ASP A 386 -9.35 -9.70 9.02
C ASP A 386 -10.56 -9.91 8.09
N ARG A 387 -11.26 -11.02 8.28
CA ARG A 387 -12.49 -11.31 7.53
C ARG A 387 -13.63 -10.35 7.86
N GLN A 388 -13.64 -9.75 9.05
CA GLN A 388 -14.72 -8.86 9.48
C GLN A 388 -14.64 -7.53 8.75
N ILE A 389 -13.43 -6.95 8.61
CA ILE A 389 -13.24 -5.74 7.79
C ILE A 389 -13.59 -6.00 6.32
N GLY A 390 -13.26 -7.19 5.81
CA GLY A 390 -13.65 -7.60 4.47
C GLY A 390 -15.17 -7.61 4.27
N ARG A 391 -15.91 -8.25 5.18
CA ARG A 391 -17.39 -8.26 5.16
C ARG A 391 -17.98 -6.86 5.30
N PHE A 392 -17.38 -6.02 6.15
CA PHE A 392 -17.79 -4.63 6.32
C PHE A 392 -17.70 -3.89 4.97
N MET A 393 -16.53 -3.95 4.31
CA MET A 393 -16.29 -3.24 3.05
C MET A 393 -17.02 -3.81 1.84
N GLU A 394 -17.27 -5.12 1.78
CA GLU A 394 -18.09 -5.77 0.73
C GLU A 394 -19.47 -5.10 0.61
N THR A 395 -20.07 -4.65 1.73
CA THR A 395 -21.37 -3.96 1.71
C THR A 395 -21.33 -2.60 0.99
N HIS A 396 -20.15 -1.98 0.89
CA HIS A 396 -19.93 -0.67 0.26
C HIS A 396 -19.34 -0.77 -1.15
N LEU A 397 -18.66 -1.87 -1.47
CA LEU A 397 -17.89 -2.03 -2.72
C LEU A 397 -18.52 -2.97 -3.74
N ASP A 398 -19.41 -3.88 -3.34
CA ASP A 398 -19.95 -4.91 -4.26
C ASP A 398 -21.20 -4.49 -5.03
N ARG A 399 -21.81 -3.35 -4.66
CA ARG A 399 -23.09 -2.90 -5.22
C ARG A 399 -22.96 -1.56 -5.95
N PRO A 400 -23.65 -1.38 -7.11
CA PRO A 400 -24.41 -2.38 -7.87
C PRO A 400 -23.54 -3.37 -8.65
N VAL A 401 -22.25 -3.07 -8.79
CA VAL A 401 -21.22 -3.93 -9.39
C VAL A 401 -19.97 -3.86 -8.51
N PRO A 402 -19.11 -4.90 -8.49
CA PRO A 402 -17.85 -4.86 -7.76
C PRO A 402 -16.99 -3.68 -8.19
N LYS A 403 -16.51 -2.91 -7.21
CA LYS A 403 -15.61 -1.78 -7.41
C LYS A 403 -14.16 -2.09 -7.04
N TYR A 404 -13.88 -3.23 -6.43
CA TYR A 404 -12.55 -3.55 -5.92
C TYR A 404 -11.96 -4.81 -6.55
N PHE A 405 -10.82 -4.62 -7.21
CA PHE A 405 -10.11 -5.63 -7.97
C PHE A 405 -8.64 -5.70 -7.54
N ARG A 406 -8.22 -6.88 -7.09
CA ARG A 406 -6.84 -7.18 -6.71
C ARG A 406 -6.21 -8.02 -7.81
N VAL A 407 -5.14 -7.50 -8.42
CA VAL A 407 -4.35 -8.22 -9.41
C VAL A 407 -3.17 -8.88 -8.72
N VAL A 408 -3.01 -10.19 -8.93
CA VAL A 408 -1.96 -11.00 -8.31
C VAL A 408 -1.21 -11.77 -9.39
N TYR A 409 0.11 -11.61 -9.42
CA TYR A 409 0.96 -12.32 -10.38
C TYR A 409 1.68 -13.51 -9.73
N CYS A 410 1.43 -14.69 -10.29
CA CYS A 410 2.17 -15.92 -10.11
C CYS A 410 2.67 -16.16 -8.67
N ASN A 411 3.99 -16.08 -8.48
CA ASN A 411 4.66 -16.38 -7.22
C ASN A 411 4.92 -15.19 -6.32
N ASP A 412 4.34 -14.03 -6.62
CA ASP A 412 4.54 -12.82 -5.83
C ASP A 412 4.34 -13.07 -4.33
N LEU A 413 5.38 -12.84 -3.53
CA LEU A 413 5.35 -13.06 -2.10
C LEU A 413 4.40 -12.09 -1.37
N VAL A 414 4.24 -10.84 -1.84
CA VAL A 414 3.61 -9.77 -1.07
C VAL A 414 2.11 -9.98 -0.85
N PRO A 415 1.30 -10.43 -1.85
CA PRO A 415 -0.09 -10.82 -1.61
C PRO A 415 -0.28 -11.94 -0.60
N ARG A 416 0.79 -12.64 -0.22
CA ARG A 416 0.77 -13.75 0.73
C ARG A 416 1.18 -13.30 2.13
N LEU A 417 1.43 -12.00 2.32
CA LEU A 417 1.75 -11.36 3.58
C LEU A 417 0.64 -10.36 3.99
N PRO A 418 0.43 -10.16 5.30
CA PRO A 418 0.72 -11.13 6.34
C PRO A 418 0.03 -12.49 6.04
N TYR A 419 0.53 -13.56 6.65
CA TYR A 419 0.05 -14.92 6.33
C TYR A 419 -1.43 -15.10 6.67
N ASP A 420 -2.16 -15.77 5.77
CA ASP A 420 -3.49 -16.29 6.07
C ASP A 420 -3.35 -17.50 7.00
N ASP A 421 -3.31 -17.23 8.31
CA ASP A 421 -3.46 -18.26 9.33
C ASP A 421 -4.85 -18.14 9.99
N LYS A 422 -5.31 -19.21 10.61
CA LYS A 422 -6.58 -19.24 11.37
C LYS A 422 -6.62 -18.21 12.49
N THR A 423 -5.50 -17.55 12.80
CA THR A 423 -5.35 -16.84 14.06
C THR A 423 -4.82 -15.42 13.98
N PHE A 424 -3.96 -15.06 13.02
CA PHE A 424 -3.78 -13.64 12.68
C PHE A 424 -4.97 -13.06 11.92
N LEU A 425 -5.88 -13.92 11.49
CA LEU A 425 -7.15 -13.61 10.84
C LEU A 425 -7.04 -12.81 9.55
N TYR A 426 -5.84 -12.39 9.13
CA TYR A 426 -5.62 -11.64 7.90
C TYR A 426 -6.24 -12.39 6.73
N LYS A 427 -7.24 -11.77 6.11
CA LYS A 427 -7.91 -12.28 4.92
C LYS A 427 -7.89 -11.21 3.85
N HIS A 428 -7.80 -11.71 2.63
CA HIS A 428 -8.21 -10.91 1.50
C HIS A 428 -9.72 -10.85 1.36
N PHE A 429 -10.21 -9.80 0.69
CA PHE A 429 -11.59 -9.64 0.25
C PHE A 429 -11.62 -8.96 -1.13
N GLY A 430 -12.80 -8.85 -1.74
CA GLY A 430 -12.95 -8.33 -3.10
C GLY A 430 -12.50 -9.33 -4.18
N VAL A 431 -12.49 -8.88 -5.43
CA VAL A 431 -12.26 -9.75 -6.60
C VAL A 431 -10.76 -9.97 -6.81
N CYS A 432 -10.29 -11.23 -6.81
CA CYS A 432 -8.92 -11.56 -7.20
C CYS A 432 -8.84 -11.90 -8.69
N LEU A 433 -7.95 -11.21 -9.41
CA LEU A 433 -7.56 -11.50 -10.79
C LEU A 433 -6.14 -12.06 -10.77
N TYR A 434 -6.04 -13.39 -10.74
CA TYR A 434 -4.77 -14.09 -10.65
C TYR A 434 -4.21 -14.40 -12.04
N TYR A 435 -2.94 -14.09 -12.27
CA TYR A 435 -2.20 -14.41 -13.49
C TYR A 435 -1.12 -15.44 -13.20
N ASN A 436 -1.03 -16.51 -14.01
CA ASN A 436 0.10 -17.44 -13.91
C ASN A 436 1.34 -16.94 -14.70
N SER A 437 2.43 -17.71 -14.69
CA SER A 437 3.67 -17.39 -15.40
C SER A 437 3.58 -17.37 -16.94
N PHE A 438 2.40 -17.70 -17.50
CA PHE A 438 2.06 -17.57 -18.91
C PHE A 438 1.06 -16.42 -19.17
N TYR A 439 0.79 -15.59 -18.17
CA TYR A 439 -0.21 -14.52 -18.20
C TYR A 439 -1.64 -15.01 -18.49
N MET A 440 -1.95 -16.25 -18.13
CA MET A 440 -3.33 -16.72 -18.13
C MET A 440 -4.03 -16.23 -16.87
N GLU A 441 -5.09 -15.47 -17.07
CA GLU A 441 -5.93 -14.87 -16.04
C GLU A 441 -6.97 -15.87 -15.53
N LYS A 442 -7.16 -15.85 -14.21
CA LYS A 442 -8.22 -16.57 -13.54
C LYS A 442 -8.83 -15.68 -12.45
N ARG A 443 -10.14 -15.46 -12.55
CA ARG A 443 -10.92 -14.79 -11.50
C ARG A 443 -11.16 -15.77 -10.34
N MET A 444 -10.78 -15.37 -9.14
CA MET A 444 -10.84 -16.19 -7.92
C MET A 444 -11.24 -15.34 -6.71
N GLU A 445 -11.60 -15.99 -5.60
CA GLU A 445 -11.75 -15.30 -4.30
C GLU A 445 -10.38 -15.00 -3.68
N GLU A 446 -9.42 -15.92 -3.85
CA GLU A 446 -8.07 -15.80 -3.30
C GLU A 446 -7.04 -16.49 -4.20
N GLU A 447 -5.81 -15.99 -4.17
CA GLU A 447 -4.69 -16.49 -4.95
C GLU A 447 -4.27 -17.92 -4.54
N PRO A 448 -3.73 -18.73 -5.47
CA PRO A 448 -3.19 -20.04 -5.14
C PRO A 448 -2.02 -19.97 -4.15
N ASN A 449 -1.89 -20.99 -3.29
CA ASN A 449 -0.81 -21.13 -2.30
C ASN A 449 -0.71 -19.92 -1.36
N LYS A 450 -1.70 -19.75 -0.48
CA LYS A 450 -1.85 -18.57 0.38
C LYS A 450 -0.61 -18.18 1.21
N ASN A 451 0.21 -19.15 1.63
CA ASN A 451 1.36 -18.92 2.53
C ASN A 451 2.69 -19.58 2.10
N TYR A 452 2.80 -20.11 0.87
CA TYR A 452 4.03 -20.75 0.34
C TYR A 452 4.77 -21.79 1.21
N PHE A 453 4.11 -22.49 2.14
CA PHE A 453 4.80 -23.49 2.98
C PHE A 453 4.94 -24.85 2.30
N GLY A 454 6.17 -25.38 2.25
CA GLY A 454 6.48 -26.78 1.92
C GLY A 454 7.34 -27.00 0.67
N ILE A 455 8.16 -28.06 0.68
CA ILE A 455 9.07 -28.43 -0.43
C ILE A 455 8.31 -28.62 -1.76
N THR A 456 7.06 -29.06 -1.68
CA THR A 456 6.16 -29.24 -2.82
C THR A 456 5.84 -27.96 -3.58
N HIS A 457 5.95 -26.80 -2.93
CA HIS A 457 5.75 -25.48 -3.55
C HIS A 457 7.07 -24.83 -3.97
N LEU A 458 8.15 -25.11 -3.24
CA LEU A 458 9.49 -24.55 -3.50
C LEU A 458 10.06 -24.95 -4.87
N ILE A 459 9.89 -26.21 -5.29
CA ILE A 459 10.39 -26.66 -6.59
C ILE A 459 9.64 -25.99 -7.76
N PRO A 460 8.29 -26.02 -7.84
CA PRO A 460 7.55 -25.28 -8.86
C PRO A 460 7.86 -23.77 -8.88
N GLU A 461 8.09 -23.18 -7.71
CA GLU A 461 8.43 -21.77 -7.58
C GLU A 461 9.76 -21.44 -8.30
N HIS A 462 10.81 -22.23 -8.05
CA HIS A 462 12.11 -22.05 -8.71
C HIS A 462 12.05 -22.40 -10.21
N LEU A 463 11.25 -23.40 -10.60
CA LEU A 463 11.02 -23.70 -12.02
C LEU A 463 10.35 -22.53 -12.74
N ASN A 464 9.39 -21.85 -12.10
CA ASN A 464 8.79 -20.64 -12.63
C ASN A 464 9.82 -19.50 -12.76
N ALA A 465 10.70 -19.29 -11.78
CA ALA A 465 11.74 -18.27 -11.87
C ALA A 465 12.71 -18.53 -13.04
N VAL A 466 13.11 -19.79 -13.24
CA VAL A 466 13.93 -20.18 -14.41
C VAL A 466 13.16 -19.94 -15.71
N TRP A 467 11.86 -20.28 -15.75
CA TRP A 467 11.02 -20.01 -16.92
C TRP A 467 10.88 -18.51 -17.19
N GLU A 468 10.70 -17.67 -16.17
CA GLU A 468 10.60 -16.21 -16.31
C GLU A 468 11.89 -15.60 -16.85
N LEU A 469 13.05 -16.08 -16.39
CA LEU A 469 14.35 -15.70 -16.95
C LEU A 469 14.49 -16.10 -18.43
N ILE A 470 14.03 -17.30 -18.81
CA ILE A 470 14.04 -17.71 -20.23
C ILE A 470 13.07 -16.86 -21.04
N ARG A 471 11.88 -16.62 -20.50
CA ARG A 471 10.81 -15.85 -21.14
C ARG A 471 11.25 -14.41 -21.39
N SER A 472 11.89 -13.77 -20.43
CA SER A 472 12.36 -12.39 -20.56
C SER A 472 13.36 -12.18 -21.71
N LEU A 473 14.17 -13.20 -22.04
CA LEU A 473 15.08 -13.19 -23.19
C LEU A 473 14.37 -13.25 -24.55
N ILE A 474 13.15 -13.81 -24.60
CA ILE A 474 12.41 -14.04 -25.85
C ILE A 474 11.19 -13.12 -26.01
N MET A 475 10.73 -12.45 -24.95
CA MET A 475 9.51 -11.61 -24.97
C MET A 475 9.52 -10.52 -26.04
N GLY A 476 10.66 -9.85 -26.24
CA GLY A 476 10.81 -8.81 -27.26
C GLY A 476 10.55 -9.30 -28.69
N TYR A 477 10.82 -10.59 -28.96
CA TYR A 477 10.56 -11.21 -30.27
C TYR A 477 9.11 -11.71 -30.41
N ILE A 478 8.49 -12.13 -29.31
CA ILE A 478 7.15 -12.72 -29.31
C ILE A 478 6.06 -11.64 -29.31
N TYR A 479 6.22 -10.62 -28.48
CA TYR A 479 5.16 -9.64 -28.20
C TYR A 479 5.42 -8.25 -28.77
N GLY A 480 6.67 -7.96 -29.17
CA GLY A 480 7.05 -6.67 -29.73
C GLY A 480 8.26 -6.06 -28.99
N PRO A 481 8.98 -5.12 -29.63
CA PRO A 481 10.19 -4.51 -29.08
C PRO A 481 9.97 -3.82 -27.72
N GLU A 482 8.78 -3.33 -27.44
CA GLU A 482 8.38 -2.70 -26.18
C GLU A 482 8.30 -3.67 -24.99
N TYR A 483 8.27 -4.98 -25.24
CA TYR A 483 8.31 -6.03 -24.21
C TYR A 483 9.72 -6.59 -23.98
N ARG A 484 10.73 -6.03 -24.65
CA ARG A 484 12.11 -6.42 -24.44
C ARG A 484 12.57 -5.92 -23.07
N GLU A 485 12.93 -6.85 -22.19
CA GLU A 485 13.53 -6.51 -20.90
C GLU A 485 14.99 -6.06 -21.08
N GLY A 486 15.35 -4.96 -20.40
CA GLY A 486 16.69 -4.39 -20.42
C GLY A 486 17.71 -5.21 -19.63
N TRP A 487 18.99 -4.82 -19.70
CA TRP A 487 20.08 -5.52 -19.00
C TRP A 487 19.88 -5.52 -17.48
N PHE A 488 19.32 -4.45 -16.91
CA PHE A 488 19.09 -4.33 -15.48
C PHE A 488 17.98 -5.29 -15.01
N ALA A 489 16.89 -5.38 -15.78
CA ALA A 489 15.87 -6.39 -15.58
C ALA A 489 16.44 -7.82 -15.65
N MET A 490 17.40 -8.11 -16.55
CA MET A 490 18.07 -9.41 -16.58
C MET A 490 18.84 -9.71 -15.29
N VAL A 491 19.54 -8.73 -14.73
CA VAL A 491 20.23 -8.90 -13.44
C VAL A 491 19.21 -9.20 -12.34
N ALA A 492 18.10 -8.46 -12.30
CA ALA A 492 17.02 -8.71 -11.36
C ALA A 492 16.43 -10.13 -11.50
N ARG A 493 16.21 -10.62 -12.73
CA ARG A 493 15.74 -11.99 -13.00
C ARG A 493 16.73 -13.05 -12.52
N VAL A 494 18.03 -12.84 -12.72
CA VAL A 494 19.09 -13.76 -12.26
C VAL A 494 19.15 -13.81 -10.73
N LEU A 495 19.10 -12.66 -10.06
CA LEU A 495 19.02 -12.60 -8.59
C LEU A 495 17.72 -13.24 -8.08
N GLY A 496 16.63 -13.08 -8.85
CA GLY A 496 15.33 -13.71 -8.62
C GLY A 496 15.34 -15.23 -8.61
N LEU A 497 16.37 -15.89 -9.15
CA LEU A 497 16.50 -17.35 -9.02
C LEU A 497 16.71 -17.80 -7.57
N ALA A 498 17.29 -16.93 -6.73
CA ALA A 498 17.48 -17.20 -5.31
C ALA A 498 16.25 -16.84 -4.46
N LEU A 499 15.48 -15.82 -4.88
CA LEU A 499 14.29 -15.33 -4.19
C LEU A 499 13.14 -15.12 -5.20
N PRO A 500 12.53 -16.21 -5.71
CA PRO A 500 11.54 -16.12 -6.79
C PRO A 500 10.34 -15.24 -6.46
N GLY A 501 9.80 -15.33 -5.24
CA GLY A 501 8.64 -14.54 -4.84
C GLY A 501 8.89 -13.02 -4.83
N ILE A 502 10.12 -12.57 -4.55
CA ILE A 502 10.49 -11.15 -4.62
C ILE A 502 10.62 -10.71 -6.09
N ALA A 503 11.20 -11.54 -6.95
CA ALA A 503 11.33 -11.21 -8.36
C ALA A 503 9.96 -11.11 -9.08
N ALA A 504 9.02 -11.99 -8.72
CA ALA A 504 7.65 -11.96 -9.22
C ALA A 504 6.85 -10.73 -8.74
N HIS A 505 7.32 -10.03 -7.71
CA HIS A 505 6.71 -8.79 -7.21
C HIS A 505 7.07 -7.56 -8.07
N CYS A 506 7.84 -7.72 -9.13
CA CYS A 506 8.26 -6.58 -9.95
C CYS A 506 7.07 -5.96 -10.72
N PRO A 507 6.91 -4.61 -10.74
CA PRO A 507 5.88 -3.94 -11.52
C PRO A 507 5.84 -4.34 -13.00
N THR A 508 6.98 -4.69 -13.59
CA THR A 508 7.09 -5.20 -14.98
C THR A 508 6.17 -6.40 -15.23
N ASP A 509 6.10 -7.33 -14.27
CA ASP A 509 5.28 -8.52 -14.41
C ASP A 509 3.78 -8.22 -14.32
N TYR A 510 3.40 -7.22 -13.54
CA TYR A 510 2.04 -6.72 -13.47
C TYR A 510 1.62 -5.98 -14.74
N VAL A 511 2.49 -5.11 -15.28
CA VAL A 511 2.25 -4.46 -16.59
C VAL A 511 2.06 -5.52 -17.68
N ASN A 512 2.93 -6.54 -17.71
CA ASN A 512 2.80 -7.63 -18.66
C ASN A 512 1.54 -8.46 -18.44
N SER A 513 1.15 -8.73 -17.19
CA SER A 513 -0.07 -9.46 -16.85
C SER A 513 -1.32 -8.78 -17.39
N VAL A 514 -1.43 -7.46 -17.17
CA VAL A 514 -2.58 -6.69 -17.64
C VAL A 514 -2.62 -6.59 -19.17
N ARG A 515 -1.46 -6.33 -19.82
CA ARG A 515 -1.39 -6.11 -21.27
C ARG A 515 -1.44 -7.38 -22.10
N LEU A 516 -0.79 -8.46 -21.65
CA LEU A 516 -0.68 -9.74 -22.36
C LEU A 516 -1.68 -10.78 -21.88
N GLY A 517 -2.41 -10.46 -20.80
CA GLY A 517 -3.37 -11.33 -20.14
C GLY A 517 -4.29 -12.04 -21.12
N LYS A 518 -4.61 -13.30 -20.87
CA LYS A 518 -5.67 -14.01 -21.62
C LYS A 518 -6.55 -14.75 -20.63
N GLN A 519 -7.87 -14.67 -20.83
CA GLN A 519 -8.79 -15.42 -19.99
C GLN A 519 -8.58 -16.92 -20.20
N SER A 520 -8.47 -17.67 -19.11
CA SER A 520 -8.46 -19.12 -19.16
C SER A 520 -9.80 -19.62 -19.71
N SER A 521 -9.79 -20.15 -20.93
CA SER A 521 -10.90 -20.91 -21.50
C SER A 521 -10.92 -22.30 -20.86
N ILE A 522 -11.40 -22.40 -19.62
CA ILE A 522 -11.68 -23.68 -18.94
C ILE A 522 -13.05 -23.60 -18.31
#